data_AF-A0A6E8W5X0-F1
#
_entry.id   AF-A0A6E8W5X0-F1
#
_cell.length_a   1.000
_cell.length_b   1.000
_cell.length_c   1.000
_cell.angle_alpha   90.00
_cell.angle_beta   90.00
_cell.angle_gamma   90.00
#
_symmetry.space_group_name_H-M   'P 1'
#
loop_
_entity.id
_entity.type
_entity.pdbx_description
1 polymer ?
#
loop_
_entity_poly.entity_id
_entity_poly.type
_entity_poly.pdbx_seq_one_letter_code
_entity_poly.pdbx_strand_id
1 'polypeptide(L)'
;MLLSWAYDGVNGSVPRNTGPECADYLSPVRKLVETMVIIPLCLIAIKCAVSRLKPIAYQQMDRFSGSPFSGNRTLSASNYNLNNLNYQRNMVEQEPRDLLMPHHRERSFSSASIASGIVEDIHCQRCLHPSATPVRGMAFPVDFSVPSWGKQFLLVTMTLTLGVELGFKFATRTVIYILNPCHITTIMQIYLLACNKSTKSSTVLFRLQMNYLNGPLLAFMFPETDSRQLPLESSIYWIQHALMCIIPIFLLKSGVYNMEPLNDFTWNVIGYATLILYHFGILQVIA
;
A
#
# COMPACT_ATOMS: atom_id res chain seq x y z
N MET A 1 4.34 29.43 17.83
CA MET A 1 4.70 30.25 16.64
C MET A 1 5.60 29.53 15.62
N LEU A 2 6.09 28.31 15.85
CA LEU A 2 6.98 27.61 14.89
C LEU A 2 6.25 26.82 13.77
N LEU A 3 4.99 26.42 14.01
CA LEU A 3 4.19 25.58 13.09
C LEU A 3 3.04 26.33 12.39
N SER A 4 2.98 27.66 12.55
CA SER A 4 1.83 28.46 12.11
C SER A 4 1.57 28.33 10.59
N TRP A 5 2.64 28.23 9.80
CA TRP A 5 2.56 27.94 8.35
C TRP A 5 1.76 26.67 7.98
N ALA A 6 1.60 25.73 8.91
CA ALA A 6 0.94 24.44 8.70
C ALA A 6 -0.53 24.41 9.16
N TYR A 7 -1.00 25.39 9.94
CA TYR A 7 -2.37 25.42 10.48
C TYR A 7 -3.05 26.81 10.49
N ASP A 8 -2.37 27.89 10.10
CA ASP A 8 -2.93 29.25 10.14
C ASP A 8 -4.12 29.47 9.18
N GLY A 9 -4.27 28.64 8.14
CA GLY A 9 -5.34 28.81 7.17
C GLY A 9 -6.58 27.96 7.42
N VAL A 10 -6.73 27.41 8.63
CA VAL A 10 -7.96 26.71 9.02
C VAL A 10 -9.15 27.68 8.98
N ASN A 11 -10.22 27.28 8.29
CA ASN A 11 -11.36 28.15 8.03
C ASN A 11 -12.24 28.33 9.28
N GLY A 12 -12.18 29.51 9.88
CA GLY A 12 -12.99 29.87 11.05
C GLY A 12 -14.44 30.29 10.78
N SER A 13 -14.85 30.38 9.51
CA SER A 13 -16.28 30.59 9.16
C SER A 13 -17.12 29.32 9.32
N VAL A 14 -16.48 28.15 9.36
CA VAL A 14 -17.14 26.86 9.60
C VAL A 14 -17.19 26.62 11.12
N PRO A 15 -18.40 26.45 11.71
CA PRO A 15 -18.53 26.22 13.15
C PRO A 15 -17.70 25.03 13.61
N ARG A 16 -17.04 25.17 14.77
CA ARG A 16 -16.21 24.12 15.42
C ARG A 16 -14.96 23.68 14.66
N ASN A 17 -14.60 24.33 13.56
CA ASN A 17 -13.36 24.06 12.83
C ASN A 17 -12.14 24.76 13.45
N THR A 18 -12.36 25.83 14.23
CA THR A 18 -11.32 26.55 14.99
C THR A 18 -11.95 27.33 16.15
N GLY A 19 -11.12 28.03 16.93
CA GLY A 19 -11.56 28.91 18.02
C GLY A 19 -11.72 28.20 19.37
N PRO A 20 -12.17 28.92 20.41
CA PRO A 20 -12.23 28.39 21.78
C PRO A 20 -13.20 27.22 21.91
N GLU A 21 -14.33 27.23 21.19
CA GLU A 21 -15.26 26.09 21.19
C GLU A 21 -14.63 24.79 20.67
N CYS A 22 -13.70 24.88 19.72
CA CYS A 22 -12.94 23.75 19.21
C CYS A 22 -11.83 23.34 20.20
N ALA A 23 -11.07 24.31 20.72
CA ALA A 23 -9.97 24.06 21.66
C ALA A 23 -10.46 23.42 22.97
N ASP A 24 -11.59 23.91 23.48
CA ASP A 24 -12.19 23.51 24.75
C ASP A 24 -13.23 22.38 24.60
N TYR A 25 -13.43 21.85 23.38
CA TYR A 25 -14.37 20.76 23.11
C TYR A 25 -14.12 19.54 24.02
N LEU A 26 -12.86 19.23 24.30
CA LEU A 26 -12.47 18.17 25.25
C LEU A 26 -11.43 18.70 26.24
N SER A 27 -11.65 18.48 27.54
CA SER A 27 -10.72 18.96 28.57
C SER A 27 -9.34 18.31 28.44
N PRO A 28 -8.24 19.04 28.69
CA PRO A 28 -6.88 18.49 28.59
C PRO A 28 -6.64 17.27 29.49
N VAL A 29 -7.26 17.26 30.67
CA VAL A 29 -7.20 16.14 31.61
C VAL A 29 -7.88 14.91 31.01
N ARG A 30 -9.07 15.07 30.42
CA ARG A 30 -9.77 13.97 29.76
C ARG A 30 -8.99 13.43 28.57
N LYS A 31 -8.46 14.30 27.72
CA LYS A 31 -7.56 13.95 26.61
C LYS A 31 -6.41 13.06 27.10
N LEU A 32 -5.70 13.50 28.14
CA LEU A 32 -4.56 12.77 28.70
C LEU A 32 -4.98 11.41 29.27
N VAL A 33 -6.06 11.36 30.06
CA VAL A 33 -6.55 10.11 30.67
C VAL A 33 -6.98 9.10 29.60
N GLU A 34 -7.75 9.54 28.59
CA GLU A 34 -8.17 8.68 27.50
C GLU A 34 -6.96 8.13 26.74
N THR A 35 -5.98 8.97 26.39
CA THR A 35 -4.74 8.52 25.73
C THR A 35 -3.95 7.51 26.57
N MET A 36 -3.77 7.78 27.86
CA MET A 36 -2.99 6.91 28.76
C MET A 36 -3.65 5.55 29.00
N VAL A 37 -4.97 5.45 28.84
CA VAL A 37 -5.71 4.17 28.95
C VAL A 37 -5.80 3.46 27.60
N ILE A 38 -6.16 4.18 26.53
CA ILE A 38 -6.43 3.60 25.21
C ILE A 38 -5.15 3.08 24.55
N ILE A 39 -4.02 3.80 24.64
CA ILE A 39 -2.78 3.36 24.01
C ILE A 39 -2.33 1.97 24.52
N PRO A 40 -2.20 1.73 25.85
CA PRO A 40 -1.85 0.39 26.36
C PRO A 40 -2.85 -0.69 25.95
N LEU A 41 -4.16 -0.40 25.97
CA LEU A 41 -5.19 -1.36 25.56
C LEU A 41 -5.02 -1.77 24.09
N CYS A 42 -4.78 -0.81 23.19
CA CYS A 42 -4.53 -1.10 21.79
C CYS A 42 -3.22 -1.89 21.58
N LEU A 43 -2.15 -1.58 22.31
CA LEU A 43 -0.90 -2.32 22.23
C LEU A 43 -1.06 -3.78 22.70
N ILE A 44 -1.81 -4.01 23.77
CA ILE A 44 -2.15 -5.35 24.25
C ILE A 44 -3.00 -6.08 23.21
N ALA A 45 -4.03 -5.43 22.66
CA ALA A 45 -4.90 -6.02 21.64
C ALA A 45 -4.11 -6.43 20.38
N ILE A 46 -3.20 -5.57 19.90
CA ILE A 46 -2.31 -5.87 18.78
C ILE A 46 -1.40 -7.05 19.13
N LYS A 47 -0.75 -7.04 20.30
CA LYS A 47 0.14 -8.15 20.71
C LYS A 47 -0.60 -9.48 20.76
N CYS A 48 -1.79 -9.51 21.38
CA CYS A 48 -2.65 -10.69 21.44
C CYS A 48 -3.08 -11.14 20.04
N ALA A 49 -3.50 -10.23 19.17
CA ALA A 49 -3.93 -10.57 17.82
C ALA A 49 -2.75 -11.07 16.95
N VAL A 50 -1.59 -10.41 17.01
CA VAL A 50 -0.39 -10.83 16.29
C VAL A 50 0.08 -12.21 16.73
N SER A 51 -0.02 -12.54 18.01
CA SER A 51 0.31 -13.90 18.50
C SER A 51 -0.59 -15.01 17.95
N ARG A 52 -1.76 -14.65 17.41
CA ARG A 52 -2.73 -15.58 16.79
C ARG A 52 -2.60 -15.64 15.26
N LEU A 53 -1.71 -14.85 14.65
CA LEU A 53 -1.56 -14.80 13.20
C LEU A 53 -1.01 -16.12 12.65
N LYS A 54 -1.71 -16.66 11.67
CA LYS A 54 -1.19 -17.72 10.81
C LYS A 54 -0.12 -17.13 9.87
N PRO A 55 0.84 -17.94 9.38
CA PRO A 55 1.82 -17.50 8.41
C PRO A 55 1.16 -16.80 7.22
N ILE A 56 1.68 -15.64 6.83
CA ILE A 56 1.15 -14.87 5.70
C ILE A 56 1.51 -15.63 4.42
N ALA A 57 0.58 -16.42 3.89
CA ALA A 57 0.68 -17.00 2.57
C ALA A 57 0.47 -15.89 1.53
N TYR A 58 1.47 -15.64 0.69
CA TYR A 58 1.32 -14.83 -0.51
C TYR A 58 1.21 -15.76 -1.70
N GLN A 59 0.31 -15.48 -2.63
CA GLN A 59 0.32 -16.17 -3.92
C GLN A 59 1.54 -15.67 -4.69
N GLN A 60 2.60 -16.46 -4.68
CA GLN A 60 3.57 -16.39 -5.75
C GLN A 60 2.84 -16.87 -7.00
N MET A 61 2.58 -15.97 -7.95
CA MET A 61 2.11 -16.41 -9.26
C MET A 61 3.24 -17.19 -9.94
N ASP A 62 3.32 -18.49 -9.66
CA ASP A 62 4.11 -19.41 -10.47
C ASP A 62 3.37 -19.57 -11.80
N ARG A 63 3.74 -18.76 -12.80
CA ARG A 63 3.31 -18.97 -14.19
C ARG A 63 4.09 -20.14 -14.79
N PHE A 64 3.82 -21.35 -14.33
CA PHE A 64 4.10 -22.59 -15.06
C PHE A 64 2.79 -23.36 -15.25
N SER A 65 1.88 -22.78 -16.04
CA SER A 65 0.79 -23.52 -16.67
C SER A 65 0.38 -22.78 -17.94
N GLY A 66 1.21 -22.98 -18.96
CA GLY A 66 0.98 -22.54 -20.33
C GLY A 66 1.56 -23.57 -21.27
N SER A 67 1.04 -24.80 -21.23
CA SER A 67 1.16 -25.75 -22.33
C SER A 67 -0.23 -25.90 -22.95
N PRO A 68 -0.40 -25.62 -24.25
CA PRO A 68 -1.63 -25.98 -24.93
C PRO A 68 -1.55 -27.47 -25.31
N PHE A 69 -2.69 -28.15 -25.21
CA PHE A 69 -2.99 -29.55 -25.59
C PHE A 69 -2.75 -30.64 -24.52
N SER A 70 -3.84 -31.09 -23.89
CA SER A 70 -4.56 -32.32 -24.29
C SER A 70 -5.29 -32.96 -23.11
N GLY A 71 -6.60 -33.20 -23.28
CA GLY A 71 -7.25 -34.44 -22.82
C GLY A 71 -7.65 -34.60 -21.34
N ASN A 72 -8.97 -34.56 -21.14
CA ASN A 72 -9.75 -35.28 -20.11
C ASN A 72 -9.72 -34.79 -18.66
N ARG A 73 -10.80 -34.08 -18.29
CA ARG A 73 -11.26 -33.94 -16.91
C ARG A 73 -11.68 -35.31 -16.38
N THR A 74 -11.06 -35.74 -15.29
CA THR A 74 -11.69 -36.62 -14.30
C THR A 74 -11.63 -35.92 -12.95
N LEU A 75 -12.78 -35.86 -12.28
CA LEU A 75 -12.95 -35.36 -10.93
C LEU A 75 -12.18 -36.27 -9.95
N SER A 76 -11.20 -35.72 -9.24
CA SER A 76 -10.72 -36.33 -7.99
C SER A 76 -10.31 -35.25 -7.00
N ALA A 77 -11.15 -35.07 -5.99
CA ALA A 77 -10.79 -34.40 -4.75
C ALA A 77 -9.75 -35.25 -3.99
N SER A 78 -8.97 -34.59 -3.13
CA SER A 78 -7.86 -35.12 -2.30
C SER A 78 -6.51 -35.19 -3.00
N ASN A 79 -5.62 -34.24 -2.65
CA ASN A 79 -4.20 -34.48 -2.28
C ASN A 79 -3.41 -33.16 -2.11
N TYR A 80 -3.93 -32.18 -1.38
CA TYR A 80 -3.21 -30.90 -1.14
C TYR A 80 -2.26 -30.91 0.06
N ASN A 81 -2.24 -31.97 0.88
CA ASN A 81 -1.49 -31.99 2.14
C ASN A 81 -0.18 -32.79 2.14
N LEU A 82 0.16 -33.53 1.07
CA LEU A 82 1.35 -34.39 1.08
C LEU A 82 2.62 -33.72 0.53
N ASN A 83 2.49 -32.71 -0.35
CA ASN A 83 3.65 -32.08 -0.98
C ASN A 83 4.38 -31.08 -0.07
N ASN A 84 3.73 -30.56 0.97
CA ASN A 84 4.35 -29.56 1.86
C ASN A 84 5.34 -30.18 2.87
N LEU A 85 5.18 -31.47 3.20
CA LEU A 85 6.05 -32.19 4.14
C LEU A 85 7.40 -32.57 3.54
N ASN A 86 7.51 -32.73 2.21
CA ASN A 86 8.77 -33.11 1.56
C ASN A 86 9.69 -31.93 1.28
N TYR A 87 9.17 -30.70 1.22
CA TYR A 87 10.01 -29.52 1.02
C TYR A 87 10.75 -29.11 2.29
N GLN A 88 10.14 -29.31 3.46
CA GLN A 88 10.69 -28.90 4.75
C GLN A 88 11.83 -29.82 5.24
N ARG A 89 12.00 -31.01 4.64
CA ARG A 89 13.04 -31.99 5.02
C ARG A 89 14.42 -31.72 4.41
N ASN A 90 14.50 -30.93 3.35
CA ASN A 90 15.75 -30.74 2.57
C ASN A 90 16.51 -29.42 2.88
N MET A 91 16.19 -28.74 4.00
CA MET A 91 16.87 -27.50 4.42
C MET A 91 17.89 -27.70 5.56
N VAL A 92 18.28 -28.95 5.82
CA VAL A 92 19.37 -29.28 6.74
C VAL A 92 20.38 -30.09 5.97
N GLU A 93 21.31 -29.42 5.29
CA GLU A 93 22.74 -29.74 5.26
C GLU A 93 23.45 -28.73 4.34
N GLN A 94 24.66 -28.30 4.77
CA GLN A 94 25.79 -27.86 3.93
C GLN A 94 26.06 -26.33 3.77
N GLU A 95 26.80 -25.82 4.76
CA GLU A 95 27.79 -24.71 4.66
C GLU A 95 29.04 -25.23 3.88
N PRO A 96 29.75 -24.41 3.09
CA PRO A 96 30.89 -23.68 3.65
C PRO A 96 31.21 -22.28 3.05
N ARG A 97 31.59 -21.38 3.96
CA ARG A 97 32.58 -20.28 3.98
C ARG A 97 33.37 -19.81 2.73
N ASP A 98 33.52 -18.48 2.75
CA ASP A 98 34.62 -17.58 2.29
C ASP A 98 34.75 -17.21 0.79
N LEU A 99 34.51 -15.93 0.46
CA LEU A 99 35.53 -14.99 -0.09
C LEU A 99 34.93 -13.66 -0.62
N LEU A 100 35.43 -12.55 -0.04
CA LEU A 100 35.74 -11.22 -0.62
C LEU A 100 34.65 -10.40 -1.35
N MET A 101 34.23 -9.29 -0.73
CA MET A 101 33.73 -8.08 -1.40
C MET A 101 34.89 -7.31 -2.06
N PRO A 102 34.63 -6.53 -3.15
CA PRO A 102 34.73 -5.07 -2.98
C PRO A 102 33.76 -4.19 -3.84
N HIS A 103 33.29 -3.12 -3.19
CA HIS A 103 33.12 -1.72 -3.62
C HIS A 103 32.43 -1.27 -4.94
N HIS A 104 31.40 -0.43 -4.75
CA HIS A 104 30.98 0.80 -5.49
C HIS A 104 31.06 0.87 -7.03
N ARG A 105 29.90 1.12 -7.69
CA ARG A 105 29.77 2.19 -8.71
C ARG A 105 28.33 2.61 -8.96
N GLU A 106 28.06 3.90 -8.72
CA GLU A 106 26.85 4.62 -9.12
C GLU A 106 26.76 4.71 -10.66
N ARG A 107 25.55 4.63 -11.23
CA ARG A 107 25.27 5.11 -12.59
C ARG A 107 23.96 5.90 -12.64
N SER A 108 24.17 7.20 -12.54
CA SER A 108 23.51 8.33 -13.19
C SER A 108 22.33 8.06 -14.13
N PHE A 109 21.27 8.83 -13.90
CA PHE A 109 20.19 9.14 -14.83
C PHE A 109 20.73 9.77 -16.12
N SER A 110 20.29 9.27 -17.28
CA SER A 110 20.27 10.03 -18.53
C SER A 110 18.86 10.04 -19.09
N SER A 111 18.24 11.21 -19.03
CA SER A 111 16.97 11.58 -19.63
C SER A 111 17.18 11.83 -21.12
N ALA A 112 16.82 10.86 -21.97
CA ALA A 112 16.46 11.07 -23.38
C ALA A 112 16.03 9.73 -23.98
N SER A 113 14.72 9.54 -24.13
CA SER A 113 14.06 8.72 -25.16
C SER A 113 12.59 8.57 -24.80
N ILE A 114 11.90 9.71 -24.74
CA ILE A 114 10.44 9.76 -24.84
C ILE A 114 10.18 10.26 -26.27
N ALA A 115 9.36 9.52 -27.02
CA ALA A 115 8.96 9.74 -28.41
C ALA A 115 9.83 9.05 -29.49
N SER A 116 9.62 7.75 -29.67
CA SER A 116 9.40 7.15 -30.99
C SER A 116 8.88 5.72 -30.80
N GLY A 117 7.68 5.44 -31.29
CA GLY A 117 7.09 4.10 -31.28
C GLY A 117 7.62 3.26 -32.42
N ILE A 118 8.90 2.86 -32.36
CA ILE A 118 9.50 1.85 -33.23
C ILE A 118 10.53 1.09 -32.38
N VAL A 119 10.35 -0.24 -32.26
CA VAL A 119 11.35 -1.12 -31.65
C VAL A 119 12.49 -1.25 -32.65
N GLU A 120 13.57 -0.48 -32.47
CA GLU A 120 14.85 -0.76 -33.12
C GLU A 120 15.59 -1.80 -32.27
N ASP A 121 15.65 -3.03 -32.77
CA ASP A 121 16.53 -4.07 -32.24
C ASP A 121 17.99 -3.64 -32.45
N ILE A 122 18.62 -3.07 -31.41
CA ILE A 122 20.04 -2.77 -31.41
C ILE A 122 20.81 -4.09 -31.26
N HIS A 123 21.17 -4.69 -32.40
CA HIS A 123 22.11 -5.81 -32.46
C HIS A 123 23.55 -5.32 -32.28
N CYS A 124 24.28 -5.88 -31.31
CA CYS A 124 25.70 -5.62 -31.13
C CYS A 124 26.52 -6.31 -32.24
N GLN A 125 27.03 -5.52 -33.19
CA GLN A 125 27.83 -5.98 -34.33
C GLN A 125 29.22 -6.55 -33.94
N ARG A 126 29.61 -6.51 -32.66
CA ARG A 126 30.91 -7.01 -32.17
C ARG A 126 30.88 -8.49 -31.74
N CYS A 127 29.71 -9.13 -31.67
CA CYS A 127 29.58 -10.50 -31.16
C CYS A 127 29.48 -11.58 -32.27
N LEU A 128 29.56 -11.23 -33.55
CA LEU A 128 29.57 -12.21 -34.63
C LEU A 128 31.01 -12.58 -35.00
N HIS A 129 31.55 -13.63 -34.36
CA HIS A 129 32.49 -14.52 -35.03
C HIS A 129 32.28 -15.97 -34.55
N PRO A 130 32.40 -16.97 -35.45
CA PRO A 130 31.80 -18.28 -35.26
C PRO A 130 32.83 -19.30 -34.79
N SER A 131 32.51 -20.04 -33.71
CA SER A 131 32.77 -21.47 -33.50
C SER A 131 32.87 -21.80 -32.00
N ALA A 132 31.93 -22.65 -31.54
CA ALA A 132 31.99 -23.58 -30.40
C ALA A 132 30.70 -23.56 -29.57
N THR A 133 29.91 -24.62 -29.75
CA THR A 133 28.98 -25.29 -28.81
C THR A 133 28.31 -24.47 -27.69
N PRO A 134 26.95 -24.39 -27.63
CA PRO A 134 26.27 -23.59 -26.62
C PRO A 134 26.28 -24.31 -25.26
N VAL A 135 27.06 -23.79 -24.31
CA VAL A 135 26.84 -24.05 -22.88
C VAL A 135 25.56 -23.30 -22.49
N ARG A 136 24.63 -24.06 -21.90
CA ARG A 136 23.30 -23.66 -21.44
C ARG A 136 23.42 -22.48 -20.46
N GLY A 137 23.25 -21.27 -20.98
CA GLY A 137 23.23 -20.03 -20.21
C GLY A 137 22.05 -20.01 -19.24
N MET A 138 22.37 -19.87 -17.96
CA MET A 138 21.42 -19.61 -16.88
C MET A 138 20.84 -18.21 -17.09
N ALA A 139 19.70 -18.13 -17.77
CA ALA A 139 18.92 -16.90 -17.88
C ALA A 139 18.33 -16.60 -16.50
N PHE A 140 18.79 -15.53 -15.86
CA PHE A 140 18.05 -14.93 -14.75
C PHE A 140 16.75 -14.34 -15.32
N PRO A 141 15.56 -14.83 -14.92
CA PRO A 141 14.33 -14.18 -15.33
C PRO A 141 14.17 -12.94 -14.47
N VAL A 142 14.59 -11.79 -14.99
CA VAL A 142 14.06 -10.52 -14.50
C VAL A 142 12.64 -10.43 -15.07
N ASP A 143 11.69 -11.00 -14.35
CA ASP A 143 10.26 -10.92 -14.69
C ASP A 143 9.80 -9.46 -14.57
N PHE A 144 9.97 -8.69 -15.64
CA PHE A 144 9.30 -7.41 -15.79
C PHE A 144 7.82 -7.69 -16.10
N SER A 145 7.04 -7.96 -15.06
CA SER A 145 5.59 -8.06 -15.19
C SER A 145 5.04 -6.70 -15.62
N VAL A 146 4.72 -6.56 -16.91
CA VAL A 146 4.13 -5.32 -17.44
C VAL A 146 2.83 -5.05 -16.67
N PRO A 147 2.70 -3.87 -16.02
CA PRO A 147 1.49 -3.55 -15.26
C PRO A 147 0.28 -3.47 -16.20
N SER A 148 -0.86 -4.01 -15.76
CA SER A 148 -2.10 -3.86 -16.53
C SER A 148 -2.43 -2.38 -16.71
N TRP A 149 -2.98 -2.00 -17.87
CA TRP A 149 -3.38 -0.62 -18.16
C TRP A 149 -4.26 -0.03 -17.05
N GLY A 150 -5.20 -0.81 -16.49
CA GLY A 150 -6.11 -0.36 -15.42
C GLY A 150 -5.37 -0.07 -14.11
N LYS A 151 -4.40 -0.91 -13.74
CA LYS A 151 -3.51 -0.67 -12.58
C LYS A 151 -2.70 0.61 -12.76
N GLN A 152 -2.14 0.82 -13.96
CA GLN A 152 -1.36 2.01 -14.26
C GLN A 152 -2.23 3.27 -14.26
N PHE A 153 -3.44 3.19 -14.83
CA PHE A 153 -4.42 4.26 -14.79
C PHE A 153 -4.77 4.64 -13.34
N LEU A 154 -5.17 3.67 -12.51
CA LEU A 154 -5.49 3.91 -11.10
C LEU A 154 -4.31 4.49 -10.32
N LEU A 155 -3.09 3.98 -10.56
CA LEU A 155 -1.89 4.50 -9.91
C LEU A 155 -1.63 5.97 -10.27
N VAL A 156 -1.67 6.30 -11.56
CA VAL A 156 -1.45 7.67 -12.05
C VAL A 156 -2.53 8.60 -11.52
N THR A 157 -3.81 8.22 -11.63
CA THR A 157 -4.93 9.03 -11.15
C THR A 157 -4.83 9.27 -9.65
N MET A 158 -4.61 8.22 -8.85
CA MET A 158 -4.50 8.36 -7.39
C MET A 158 -3.33 9.22 -6.96
N THR A 159 -2.18 9.06 -7.62
CA THR A 159 -0.98 9.87 -7.35
C THR A 159 -1.21 11.33 -7.70
N LEU A 160 -1.85 11.60 -8.84
CA LEU A 160 -2.22 12.96 -9.24
C LEU A 160 -3.21 13.58 -8.25
N THR A 161 -4.26 12.85 -7.85
CA THR A 161 -5.24 13.30 -6.86
C THR A 161 -4.58 13.66 -5.54
N LEU A 162 -3.68 12.81 -5.01
CA LEU A 162 -2.94 13.11 -3.80
C LEU A 162 -2.03 14.33 -3.98
N GLY A 163 -1.31 14.43 -5.10
CA GLY A 163 -0.43 15.58 -5.38
C GLY A 163 -1.18 16.91 -5.42
N VAL A 164 -2.36 16.93 -6.05
CA VAL A 164 -3.22 18.12 -6.10
C VAL A 164 -3.79 18.45 -4.71
N GLU A 165 -4.28 17.47 -3.95
CA GLU A 165 -4.75 17.69 -2.57
C GLU A 165 -3.64 18.25 -1.67
N LEU A 166 -2.42 17.69 -1.76
CA LEU A 166 -1.25 18.24 -1.06
C LEU A 166 -1.01 19.70 -1.47
N GLY A 167 -1.03 20.00 -2.77
CA GLY A 167 -0.91 21.36 -3.30
C GLY A 167 -1.92 22.33 -2.69
N PHE A 168 -3.18 21.94 -2.58
CA PHE A 168 -4.20 22.74 -1.89
C PHE A 168 -3.90 22.95 -0.41
N LYS A 169 -3.45 21.93 0.32
CA LYS A 169 -3.10 22.06 1.75
C LYS A 169 -1.90 22.97 1.99
N PHE A 170 -0.91 22.95 1.11
CA PHE A 170 0.21 23.91 1.14
C PHE A 170 -0.26 25.32 0.79
N ALA A 171 -1.05 25.49 -0.26
CA ALA A 171 -1.54 26.81 -0.68
C ALA A 171 -2.43 27.47 0.37
N THR A 172 -3.24 26.67 1.07
CA THR A 172 -4.18 27.14 2.11
C THR A 172 -3.58 27.13 3.51
N ARG A 173 -2.31 26.75 3.71
CA ARG A 173 -1.70 26.64 5.07
C ARG A 173 -2.50 25.76 6.03
N THR A 174 -3.04 24.64 5.52
CA THR A 174 -3.78 23.63 6.29
C THR A 174 -3.07 22.25 6.24
N VAL A 175 -1.74 22.29 6.16
CA VAL A 175 -0.82 21.14 6.00
C VAL A 175 -1.00 20.11 7.11
N ILE A 176 -1.41 20.51 8.32
CA ILE A 176 -1.71 19.59 9.42
C ILE A 176 -2.76 18.53 9.04
N TYR A 177 -3.71 18.86 8.16
CA TYR A 177 -4.74 17.93 7.69
C TYR A 177 -4.22 16.87 6.72
N ILE A 178 -2.94 16.91 6.30
CA ILE A 178 -2.30 15.80 5.57
C ILE A 178 -2.25 14.53 6.43
N LEU A 179 -2.23 14.69 7.76
CA LEU A 179 -2.27 13.56 8.69
C LEU A 179 -3.66 12.92 8.79
N ASN A 180 -4.70 13.51 8.19
CA ASN A 180 -6.01 12.88 8.24
C ASN A 180 -5.96 11.45 7.65
N PRO A 181 -6.64 10.46 8.25
CA PRO A 181 -6.49 9.05 7.89
C PRO A 181 -6.75 8.74 6.42
N CYS A 182 -7.61 9.51 5.75
CA CYS A 182 -7.87 9.35 4.32
C CYS A 182 -6.58 9.55 3.50
N HIS A 183 -5.83 10.63 3.74
CA HIS A 183 -4.60 10.94 3.02
C HIS A 183 -3.51 9.89 3.28
N ILE A 184 -3.34 9.45 4.52
CA ILE A 184 -2.42 8.35 4.86
C ILE A 184 -2.83 7.05 4.15
N THR A 185 -4.13 6.76 4.10
CA THR A 185 -4.64 5.58 3.39
C THR A 185 -4.40 5.70 1.88
N THR A 186 -4.51 6.89 1.31
CA THR A 186 -4.20 7.10 -0.12
C THR A 186 -2.73 6.89 -0.45
N ILE A 187 -1.80 7.29 0.42
CA ILE A 187 -0.37 7.01 0.29
C ILE A 187 -0.13 5.49 0.33
N MET A 188 -0.76 4.80 1.27
CA MET A 188 -0.71 3.34 1.35
C MET A 188 -1.26 2.68 0.08
N GLN A 189 -2.35 3.18 -0.50
CA GLN A 189 -2.93 2.69 -1.75
C GLN A 189 -2.03 2.89 -2.96
N ILE A 190 -1.36 4.05 -3.05
CA ILE A 190 -0.35 4.31 -4.09
C ILE A 190 0.80 3.30 -3.97
N TYR A 191 1.29 3.03 -2.75
CA TYR A 191 2.31 2.02 -2.53
C TYR A 191 1.85 0.61 -2.96
N LEU A 192 0.62 0.22 -2.61
CA LEU A 192 0.04 -1.08 -3.00
C LEU A 192 -0.12 -1.21 -4.52
N LEU A 193 -0.51 -0.12 -5.20
CA LEU A 193 -0.60 -0.08 -6.66
C LEU A 193 0.78 -0.03 -7.33
N ALA A 194 1.79 0.56 -6.70
CA ALA A 194 3.16 0.56 -7.24
C ALA A 194 3.83 -0.82 -7.11
N CYS A 195 3.44 -1.62 -6.13
CA CYS A 195 3.96 -2.98 -5.95
C CYS A 195 3.53 -3.91 -7.09
N ASN A 196 4.49 -4.44 -7.84
CA ASN A 196 4.23 -5.39 -8.93
C ASN A 196 4.05 -6.84 -8.46
N LYS A 197 4.55 -7.17 -7.27
CA LYS A 197 4.42 -8.49 -6.66
C LYS A 197 3.91 -8.34 -5.23
N SER A 198 3.17 -9.35 -4.75
CA SER A 198 2.78 -9.42 -3.35
C SER A 198 4.00 -9.70 -2.49
N THR A 199 4.26 -8.82 -1.52
CA THR A 199 5.29 -8.99 -0.49
C THR A 199 4.62 -9.11 0.87
N LYS A 200 5.40 -9.47 1.91
CA LYS A 200 4.89 -9.49 3.29
C LYS A 200 4.35 -8.12 3.68
N SER A 201 5.11 -7.05 3.44
CA SER A 201 4.71 -5.68 3.76
C SER A 201 3.45 -5.26 2.99
N SER A 202 3.42 -5.49 1.67
CA SER A 202 2.25 -5.11 0.86
C SER A 202 1.00 -5.89 1.25
N THR A 203 1.12 -7.16 1.65
CA THR A 203 -0.03 -7.92 2.16
C THR A 203 -0.53 -7.39 3.50
N VAL A 204 0.37 -7.01 4.42
CA VAL A 204 -0.02 -6.38 5.69
C VAL A 204 -0.76 -5.07 5.44
N LEU A 205 -0.20 -4.19 4.59
CA LEU A 205 -0.83 -2.92 4.23
C LEU A 205 -2.17 -3.13 3.52
N PHE A 206 -2.27 -4.13 2.64
CA PHE A 206 -3.53 -4.49 1.99
C PHE A 206 -4.60 -4.87 3.03
N ARG A 207 -4.24 -5.68 4.02
CA ARG A 207 -5.19 -6.08 5.08
C ARG A 207 -5.56 -4.91 6.00
N LEU A 208 -4.62 -4.02 6.31
CA LEU A 208 -4.91 -2.80 7.07
C LEU A 208 -5.89 -1.89 6.32
N GLN A 209 -5.66 -1.61 5.02
CA GLN A 209 -6.55 -0.73 4.26
C GLN A 209 -7.99 -1.26 4.18
N MET A 210 -8.18 -2.58 4.15
CA MET A 210 -9.53 -3.16 4.09
C MET A 210 -10.35 -2.80 5.32
N ASN A 211 -9.69 -2.64 6.48
CA ASN A 211 -10.31 -2.22 7.72
C ASN A 211 -10.51 -0.70 7.82
N TYR A 212 -9.86 0.09 6.96
CA TYR A 212 -9.96 1.55 6.95
C TYR A 212 -11.01 2.05 5.95
N LEU A 213 -11.64 1.16 5.19
CA LEU A 213 -12.67 1.48 4.20
C LEU A 213 -13.95 2.10 4.81
N ASN A 214 -14.15 1.97 6.12
CA ASN A 214 -15.21 2.70 6.83
C ASN A 214 -15.04 4.23 6.71
N GLY A 215 -13.80 4.73 6.67
CA GLY A 215 -13.49 6.15 6.52
C GLY A 215 -14.07 6.78 5.26
N PRO A 216 -13.71 6.32 4.05
CA PRO A 216 -14.24 6.89 2.82
C PRO A 216 -15.74 6.70 2.66
N LEU A 217 -16.33 5.64 3.21
CA LEU A 217 -17.80 5.49 3.23
C LEU A 217 -18.48 6.56 4.08
N LEU A 218 -17.94 6.84 5.27
CA LEU A 218 -18.44 7.93 6.11
C LEU A 218 -18.27 9.30 5.44
N ALA A 219 -17.17 9.51 4.72
CA ALA A 219 -16.93 10.72 3.94
C ALA A 219 -17.95 10.94 2.81
N PHE A 220 -18.55 9.87 2.26
CA PHE A 220 -19.67 9.97 1.32
C PHE A 220 -21.00 10.25 2.01
N MET A 221 -21.23 9.66 3.19
CA MET A 221 -22.48 9.85 3.94
C MET A 221 -22.56 11.22 4.62
N PHE A 222 -21.43 11.71 5.12
CA PHE A 222 -21.30 12.96 5.86
C PHE A 222 -20.14 13.77 5.26
N PRO A 223 -20.34 14.39 4.09
CA PRO A 223 -19.26 15.06 3.37
C PRO A 223 -18.86 16.38 4.03
N GLU A 224 -17.56 16.57 4.24
CA GLU A 224 -16.97 17.80 4.78
C GLU A 224 -16.49 18.72 3.65
N THR A 225 -17.40 19.12 2.75
CA THR A 225 -17.05 19.98 1.61
C THR A 225 -17.13 21.48 1.90
N ASP A 226 -17.77 21.88 2.99
CA ASP A 226 -18.04 23.29 3.32
C ASP A 226 -16.77 24.08 3.66
N SER A 227 -15.74 23.39 4.15
CA SER A 227 -14.43 23.96 4.42
C SER A 227 -13.57 24.16 3.16
N ARG A 228 -13.99 23.64 1.99
CA ARG A 228 -13.21 23.59 0.75
C ARG A 228 -13.61 24.74 -0.18
N GLN A 229 -12.87 25.84 -0.11
CA GLN A 229 -13.24 27.09 -0.81
C GLN A 229 -12.57 27.27 -2.17
N LEU A 230 -11.49 26.54 -2.46
CA LEU A 230 -10.80 26.65 -3.74
C LEU A 230 -11.53 25.87 -4.85
N PRO A 231 -11.51 26.37 -6.10
CA PRO A 231 -12.07 25.64 -7.22
C PRO A 231 -11.35 24.29 -7.36
N LEU A 232 -12.13 23.24 -7.63
CA LEU A 232 -11.70 21.83 -7.70
C LEU A 232 -11.34 21.15 -6.38
N GLU A 233 -11.21 21.86 -5.25
CA GLU A 233 -10.89 21.22 -3.97
C GLU A 233 -11.99 20.23 -3.52
N SER A 234 -13.26 20.59 -3.74
CA SER A 234 -14.41 19.69 -3.52
C SER A 234 -14.43 18.55 -4.55
N SER A 235 -14.14 18.81 -5.82
CA SER A 235 -14.08 17.75 -6.85
C SER A 235 -13.00 16.72 -6.55
N ILE A 236 -11.81 17.16 -6.13
CA ILE A 236 -10.69 16.30 -5.73
C ILE A 236 -11.08 15.47 -4.50
N TYR A 237 -11.79 16.04 -3.53
CA TYR A 237 -12.34 15.29 -2.40
C TYR A 237 -13.19 14.10 -2.86
N TRP A 238 -14.18 14.33 -3.74
CA TRP A 238 -15.04 13.26 -4.21
C TRP A 238 -14.29 12.20 -5.02
N ILE A 239 -13.37 12.64 -5.89
CA ILE A 239 -12.53 11.74 -6.69
C ILE A 239 -11.65 10.88 -5.77
N GLN A 240 -11.01 11.48 -4.77
CA GLN A 240 -10.15 10.78 -3.83
C GLN A 240 -10.91 9.69 -3.07
N HIS A 241 -12.06 10.03 -2.49
CA HIS A 241 -12.85 9.07 -1.71
C HIS A 241 -13.46 7.97 -2.60
N ALA A 242 -13.83 8.30 -3.85
CA ALA A 242 -14.26 7.28 -4.82
C ALA A 242 -13.13 6.31 -5.15
N LEU A 243 -11.92 6.82 -5.43
CA LEU A 243 -10.75 6.00 -5.72
C LEU A 243 -10.36 5.12 -4.53
N MET A 244 -10.49 5.64 -3.29
CA MET A 244 -10.25 4.86 -2.08
C MET A 244 -11.13 3.61 -1.97
N CYS A 245 -12.36 3.66 -2.48
CA CYS A 245 -13.26 2.51 -2.55
C CYS A 245 -12.97 1.61 -3.76
N ILE A 246 -12.61 2.19 -4.91
CA ILE A 246 -12.36 1.44 -6.16
C ILE A 246 -11.07 0.62 -6.10
N ILE A 247 -9.99 1.18 -5.56
CA ILE A 247 -8.64 0.56 -5.57
C ILE A 247 -8.62 -0.80 -4.85
N PRO A 248 -9.17 -0.95 -3.62
CA PRO A 248 -9.20 -2.24 -2.94
C PRO A 248 -10.01 -3.29 -3.71
N ILE A 249 -11.12 -2.90 -4.32
CA ILE A 249 -11.94 -3.79 -5.16
C ILE A 249 -11.15 -4.25 -6.40
N PHE A 250 -10.43 -3.34 -7.05
CA PHE A 250 -9.55 -3.68 -8.17
C PHE A 250 -8.45 -4.66 -7.75
N LEU A 251 -7.79 -4.41 -6.61
CA LEU A 251 -6.73 -5.26 -6.08
C LEU A 251 -7.24 -6.66 -5.70
N LEU A 252 -8.45 -6.78 -5.15
CA LEU A 252 -9.11 -8.08 -4.90
C LEU A 252 -9.39 -8.82 -6.22
N LYS A 253 -9.96 -8.14 -7.21
CA LYS A 253 -10.27 -8.73 -8.52
C LYS A 253 -9.03 -9.18 -9.29
N SER A 254 -7.89 -8.55 -9.05
CA SER A 254 -6.62 -8.94 -9.67
C SER A 254 -6.07 -10.29 -9.18
N GLY A 255 -6.60 -10.83 -8.08
CA GLY A 255 -6.14 -12.09 -7.46
C GLY A 255 -4.81 -11.99 -6.71
N VAL A 256 -4.17 -10.80 -6.68
CA VAL A 256 -2.87 -10.60 -6.01
C VAL A 256 -3.01 -10.67 -4.48
N TYR A 257 -4.18 -10.31 -3.95
CA TYR A 257 -4.49 -10.31 -2.53
C TYR A 257 -5.78 -11.08 -2.26
N ASN A 258 -5.85 -11.72 -1.09
CA ASN A 258 -7.02 -12.48 -0.64
C ASN A 258 -7.64 -11.81 0.59
N MET A 259 -8.97 -11.89 0.69
CA MET A 259 -9.71 -11.51 1.89
C MET A 259 -9.67 -12.66 2.89
N GLU A 260 -9.56 -12.33 4.17
CA GLU A 260 -9.70 -13.30 5.24
C GLU A 260 -11.16 -13.78 5.39
N PRO A 261 -11.40 -14.98 5.95
CA PRO A 261 -12.75 -15.44 6.26
C PRO A 261 -13.48 -14.47 7.19
N LEU A 262 -14.80 -14.32 7.00
CA LEU A 262 -15.62 -13.40 7.82
C LEU A 262 -15.62 -13.71 9.32
N ASN A 263 -15.26 -14.93 9.71
CA ASN A 263 -15.15 -15.33 11.11
C ASN A 263 -13.75 -15.07 11.72
N ASP A 264 -12.78 -14.61 10.92
CA ASP A 264 -11.45 -14.23 11.41
C ASP A 264 -11.38 -12.72 11.70
N PHE A 265 -11.53 -12.39 12.97
CA PHE A 265 -11.45 -11.01 13.45
C PHE A 265 -10.01 -10.55 13.76
N THR A 266 -8.99 -11.39 13.56
CA THR A 266 -7.61 -11.06 13.95
C THR A 266 -7.11 -9.80 13.24
N TRP A 267 -7.31 -9.72 11.92
CA TRP A 267 -6.93 -8.55 11.14
C TRP A 267 -7.83 -7.35 11.38
N ASN A 268 -9.10 -7.56 11.75
CA ASN A 268 -9.99 -6.48 12.18
C ASN A 268 -9.47 -5.83 13.46
N VAL A 269 -9.13 -6.64 14.47
CA VAL A 269 -8.55 -6.15 15.73
C VAL A 269 -7.24 -5.40 15.48
N ILE A 270 -6.32 -5.96 14.68
CA ILE A 270 -5.05 -5.30 14.34
C ILE A 270 -5.30 -3.98 13.61
N GLY A 271 -6.18 -3.97 12.60
CA GLY A 271 -6.52 -2.79 11.82
C GLY A 271 -7.08 -1.68 12.69
N TYR A 272 -8.19 -1.92 13.38
CA TYR A 272 -8.82 -0.90 14.22
C TYR A 272 -7.94 -0.46 15.38
N ALA A 273 -7.21 -1.36 16.04
CA ALA A 273 -6.28 -0.97 17.10
C ALA A 273 -5.13 -0.10 16.56
N THR A 274 -4.62 -0.37 15.36
CA THR A 274 -3.61 0.47 14.71
C THR A 274 -4.18 1.85 14.35
N LEU A 275 -5.42 1.89 13.84
CA LEU A 275 -6.11 3.14 13.54
C LEU A 275 -6.36 3.97 14.80
N ILE A 276 -6.79 3.34 15.90
CA ILE A 276 -7.01 4.02 17.18
C ILE A 276 -5.68 4.55 17.75
N LEU A 277 -4.60 3.76 17.69
CA LEU A 277 -3.26 4.24 18.06
C LEU A 277 -2.81 5.44 17.23
N TYR A 278 -3.14 5.45 15.93
CA TYR A 278 -2.86 6.59 15.07
C TYR A 278 -3.58 7.86 15.55
N HIS A 279 -4.87 7.75 15.92
CA HIS A 279 -5.65 8.88 16.39
C HIS A 279 -5.19 9.39 17.76
N PHE A 280 -5.08 8.50 18.77
CA PHE A 280 -4.74 8.89 20.14
C PHE A 280 -3.23 9.15 20.33
N GLY A 281 -2.38 8.59 19.48
CA GLY A 281 -0.92 8.72 19.57
C GLY A 281 -0.35 9.81 18.67
N ILE A 282 -0.74 9.85 17.39
CA ILE A 282 -0.18 10.81 16.43
C ILE A 282 -1.08 12.03 16.32
N LEU A 283 -2.35 11.86 15.96
CA LEU A 283 -3.24 13.00 15.71
C LEU A 283 -3.47 13.82 16.98
N GLN A 284 -3.75 13.17 18.11
CA GLN A 284 -4.03 13.89 19.35
C GLN A 284 -2.81 14.60 19.95
N VAL A 285 -1.58 14.17 19.64
CA VAL A 285 -0.37 14.87 20.09
C VAL A 285 -0.08 16.10 19.22
N ILE A 286 -0.49 16.05 17.95
CA ILE A 286 -0.24 17.10 16.96
C ILE A 286 -1.37 18.14 16.92
N ALA A 287 -2.61 17.73 17.23
CA ALA A 287 -3.80 18.59 17.29
C ALA A 287 -3.91 19.37 18.61
#